data_AF-A0A971VCN7-F1
#
_entry.id   AF-A0A971VCN7-F1
#
_cell.length_a   1.000
_cell.length_b   1.000
_cell.length_c   1.000
_cell.angle_alpha   90.00
_cell.angle_beta   90.00
_cell.angle_gamma   90.00
#
_symmetry.space_group_name_H-M   'P 1'
#
loop_
_entity.id
_entity.type
_entity.pdbx_description
1 polymer ?
#
loop_
_entity_poly.entity_id
_entity_poly.type
_entity_poly.pdbx_seq_one_letter_code
_entity_poly.pdbx_strand_id
1 'polypeptide(L)'
;KKVQANMDTLQRRYEYLAGLQEHNVGKQNELNYRLQIAEADYNRYAAKAMEDLEQRRMELTVTVIKEVNAVVEAYGKRKKYDLILGATDAGSILHGDGSHDITDEILEVLNNSYLK
;
A
#
# COMPACT_ATOMS: atom_id res chain seq x y z
N LYS A 1 -10.53 -0.42 8.84
CA LYS A 1 -11.63 -0.01 9.76
C LYS A 1 -11.24 1.10 10.73
N LYS A 2 -10.11 1.01 11.47
CA LYS A 2 -9.68 2.07 12.41
C LYS A 2 -9.32 3.41 11.75
N VAL A 3 -8.57 3.39 10.63
CA VAL A 3 -8.19 4.62 9.89
C VAL A 3 -9.42 5.41 9.44
N GLN A 4 -10.37 4.76 8.77
CA GLN A 4 -11.61 5.38 8.34
C GLN A 4 -12.41 5.96 9.52
N ALA A 5 -12.59 5.19 10.60
CA ALA A 5 -13.33 5.67 11.78
C ALA A 5 -12.68 6.90 12.42
N ASN A 6 -11.34 6.97 12.43
CA ASN A 6 -10.61 8.13 12.94
C ASN A 6 -10.75 9.35 12.02
N MET A 7 -10.66 9.15 10.70
CA MET A 7 -10.93 10.19 9.69
C MET A 7 -12.35 10.74 9.84
N ASP A 8 -13.36 9.87 9.94
CA ASP A 8 -14.77 10.26 10.11
C ASP A 8 -15.00 11.05 11.40
N THR A 9 -14.22 10.75 12.45
CA THR A 9 -14.32 11.45 13.73
C THR A 9 -13.69 12.85 13.65
N LEU A 10 -12.53 12.97 12.99
CA LEU A 10 -11.86 14.26 12.76
C LEU A 10 -12.66 15.15 11.81
N GLN A 11 -13.23 14.58 10.75
CA GLN A 11 -14.10 15.29 9.81
C GLN A 11 -15.35 15.83 10.50
N ARG A 12 -16.06 14.99 11.27
CA ARG A 12 -17.24 15.45 12.04
C ARG A 12 -16.90 16.55 13.04
N ARG A 13 -15.73 16.50 13.67
CA ARG A 13 -15.24 17.57 14.55
C ARG A 13 -15.05 18.88 13.77
N TYR A 14 -14.46 18.82 12.59
CA TYR A 14 -14.27 19.99 11.73
C TYR A 14 -15.61 20.59 11.28
N GLU A 15 -16.52 19.75 10.75
CA GLU A 15 -17.85 20.16 10.30
C GLU A 15 -18.66 20.81 11.43
N TYR A 16 -18.61 20.23 12.63
CA TYR A 16 -19.25 20.80 13.82
C TYR A 16 -18.70 22.19 14.16
N LEU A 17 -17.38 22.36 14.16
CA LEU A 17 -16.75 23.65 14.47
C LEU A 17 -17.05 24.70 13.38
N ALA A 18 -17.11 24.29 12.11
CA ALA A 18 -17.42 25.17 10.99
C ALA A 18 -18.88 25.66 11.08
N GLY A 19 -19.83 24.78 11.38
CA GLY A 19 -21.24 25.17 11.56
C GLY A 19 -21.46 26.13 12.73
N LEU A 20 -20.64 26.07 13.79
CA LEU A 20 -20.71 27.02 14.91
C LEU A 20 -20.20 28.43 14.56
N GLN A 21 -19.39 28.55 13.51
CA GLN A 21 -18.78 29.82 13.08
C GLN A 21 -19.80 30.78 12.51
N GLU A 22 -20.83 30.25 11.84
CA GLU A 22 -21.90 31.04 11.22
C GLU A 22 -22.76 31.81 12.25
N HIS A 23 -22.79 31.36 13.51
CA HIS A 23 -23.71 31.88 14.53
C HIS A 23 -23.05 32.59 15.73
N ASN A 24 -21.71 32.57 15.87
CA ASN A 24 -21.02 33.06 17.08
C ASN A 24 -20.03 34.21 16.80
N VAL A 25 -20.54 35.45 16.76
CA VAL A 25 -19.72 36.66 16.53
C VAL A 25 -18.82 37.01 17.74
N GLY A 26 -19.26 36.70 18.96
CA GLY A 26 -18.55 37.08 20.20
C GLY A 26 -17.34 36.23 20.60
N LYS A 27 -17.13 35.06 19.97
CA LYS A 27 -16.02 34.13 20.26
C LYS A 27 -15.21 33.72 19.01
N GLN A 28 -15.24 34.55 17.96
CA GLN A 28 -14.61 34.22 16.68
C GLN A 28 -13.13 33.83 16.79
N ASN A 29 -12.35 34.51 17.62
CA ASN A 29 -10.91 34.21 17.75
C ASN A 29 -10.64 32.81 18.32
N GLU A 30 -11.37 32.41 19.37
CA GLU A 30 -11.26 31.07 19.96
C GLU A 30 -11.72 30.00 18.97
N LEU A 31 -12.81 30.26 18.26
CA LEU A 31 -13.35 29.32 17.29
C LEU A 31 -12.43 29.16 16.07
N ASN A 32 -11.85 30.24 15.56
CA ASN A 32 -10.87 30.21 14.48
C ASN A 32 -9.63 29.39 14.88
N TYR A 33 -9.14 29.57 16.11
CA TYR A 33 -8.03 28.77 16.63
C TYR A 33 -8.37 27.28 16.69
N ARG A 34 -9.58 26.94 17.16
CA ARG A 34 -10.06 25.56 17.22
C ARG A 34 -10.24 24.93 15.83
N LEU A 35 -10.71 25.69 14.86
CA LEU A 35 -10.84 25.27 13.46
C LEU A 35 -9.47 24.98 12.84
N GLN A 36 -8.51 25.87 13.04
CA GLN A 36 -7.14 25.68 12.56
C GLN A 36 -6.50 24.41 13.14
N ILE A 37 -6.71 24.13 14.44
CA ILE A 37 -6.23 22.88 15.04
C ILE A 37 -6.96 21.68 14.43
N ALA A 38 -8.28 21.73 14.27
CA ALA A 38 -9.04 20.61 13.73
C ALA A 38 -8.62 20.28 12.29
N GLU A 39 -8.36 21.30 11.47
CA GLU A 39 -7.82 21.15 10.11
C GLU A 39 -6.40 20.55 10.14
N ALA A 40 -5.52 21.06 11.01
CA ALA A 40 -4.17 20.53 11.16
C ALA A 40 -4.16 19.06 11.63
N ASP A 41 -5.02 18.71 12.59
CA ASP A 41 -5.19 17.35 13.09
C ASP A 41 -5.64 16.40 11.96
N TYR A 42 -6.62 16.82 11.17
CA TYR A 42 -7.12 16.07 10.02
C TYR A 42 -6.02 15.84 8.98
N ASN A 43 -5.35 16.92 8.54
CA ASN A 43 -4.30 16.85 7.52
C ASN A 43 -3.12 15.99 7.98
N ARG A 44 -2.68 16.13 9.24
CA ARG A 44 -1.60 15.33 9.81
C ARG A 44 -1.97 13.85 9.88
N TYR A 45 -3.20 13.54 10.31
CA TYR A 45 -3.65 12.17 10.40
C TYR A 45 -3.78 11.51 9.02
N ALA A 46 -4.33 12.24 8.04
CA ALA A 46 -4.43 11.78 6.66
C ALA A 46 -3.05 11.49 6.06
N ALA A 47 -2.10 12.41 6.22
CA ALA A 47 -0.72 12.23 5.75
C ALA A 47 -0.06 11.00 6.39
N LYS A 48 -0.21 10.83 7.71
CA LYS A 48 0.35 9.67 8.41
C LYS A 48 -0.29 8.35 7.97
N ALA A 49 -1.60 8.34 7.76
CA ALA A 49 -2.31 7.16 7.28
C ALA A 49 -1.85 6.75 5.86
N MET A 50 -1.60 7.73 4.98
CA MET A 50 -1.04 7.47 3.65
C MET A 50 0.40 6.93 3.72
N GLU A 51 1.24 7.53 4.57
CA GLU A 51 2.62 7.06 4.80
C GLU A 51 2.62 5.59 5.29
N ASP A 52 1.82 5.29 6.31
CA ASP A 52 1.73 3.94 6.87
C ASP A 52 1.20 2.92 5.84
N LEU A 53 0.27 3.34 4.99
CA LEU A 53 -0.26 2.50 3.90
C LEU A 53 0.84 2.18 2.89
N GLU A 54 1.59 3.18 2.44
CA GLU A 54 2.69 2.98 1.49
C GLU A 54 3.82 2.15 2.10
N GLN A 55 4.19 2.39 3.36
CA GLN A 55 5.18 1.57 4.08
C GLN A 55 4.74 0.11 4.12
N ARG A 56 3.49 -0.14 4.51
CA ARG A 56 2.97 -1.51 4.56
C ARG A 56 2.86 -2.15 3.19
N ARG A 57 2.53 -1.38 2.16
CA ARG A 57 2.54 -1.86 0.76
C ARG A 57 3.93 -2.27 0.32
N MET A 58 4.95 -1.46 0.64
CA MET A 58 6.35 -1.77 0.35
C MET A 58 6.81 -3.04 1.08
N GLU A 59 6.53 -3.14 2.39
CA GLU A 59 6.87 -4.32 3.19
C GLU A 59 6.24 -5.60 2.63
N LEU A 60 4.95 -5.57 2.31
CA LEU A 60 4.25 -6.71 1.71
C LEU A 60 4.83 -7.07 0.34
N THR A 61 5.10 -6.06 -0.50
CA THR A 61 5.73 -6.28 -1.82
C THR A 61 7.09 -6.95 -1.67
N VAL A 62 7.93 -6.48 -0.74
CA VAL A 62 9.25 -7.08 -0.48
C VAL A 62 9.12 -8.52 -0.02
N THR A 63 8.16 -8.83 0.86
CA THR A 63 7.91 -10.21 1.32
C THR A 63 7.49 -11.11 0.16
N VAL A 64 6.52 -10.68 -0.65
CA VAL A 64 6.06 -11.45 -1.82
C VAL A 64 7.19 -11.70 -2.81
N ILE A 65 8.00 -10.67 -3.11
CA ILE A 65 9.16 -10.83 -4.01
C ILE A 65 10.15 -11.85 -3.45
N LYS A 66 10.43 -11.84 -2.14
CA LYS A 66 11.32 -12.82 -1.51
C LYS A 66 10.80 -14.24 -1.63
N GLU A 67 9.50 -14.45 -1.42
CA GLU A 67 8.87 -15.76 -1.54
C GLU A 67 8.90 -16.27 -2.98
N VAL A 68 8.56 -15.42 -3.95
CA VAL A 68 8.67 -15.74 -5.38
C VAL A 68 10.10 -16.09 -5.75
N ASN A 69 11.09 -15.29 -5.35
CA ASN A 69 12.50 -15.54 -5.63
C ASN A 69 12.98 -16.88 -5.04
N ALA A 70 12.55 -17.22 -3.82
CA ALA A 70 12.88 -18.50 -3.21
C ALA A 70 12.31 -19.69 -4.01
N VAL A 71 11.07 -19.57 -4.51
CA VAL A 71 10.46 -20.61 -5.36
C VAL A 71 11.19 -20.73 -6.70
N VAL A 72 11.49 -19.59 -7.36
CA VAL A 72 12.22 -19.55 -8.63
C VAL A 72 13.60 -20.17 -8.50
N GLU A 73 14.35 -19.83 -7.45
CA GLU A 73 15.68 -20.40 -7.19
C GLU A 73 15.60 -21.93 -6.97
N ALA A 74 14.64 -22.38 -6.16
CA ALA A 74 14.44 -23.79 -5.90
C ALA A 74 14.02 -24.56 -7.17
N TYR A 75 13.16 -23.97 -8.01
CA TYR A 75 12.74 -24.54 -9.29
C TYR A 75 13.92 -24.63 -10.26
N GLY A 76 14.69 -23.55 -10.41
CA GLY A 76 15.89 -23.50 -11.26
C GLY A 76 16.91 -24.56 -10.89
N LYS A 77 17.20 -24.73 -9.59
CA LYS A 77 18.09 -25.80 -9.11
C LYS A 77 17.58 -27.20 -9.44
N ARG A 78 16.27 -27.46 -9.29
CA ARG A 78 15.66 -28.77 -9.60
C ARG A 78 15.69 -29.07 -11.10
N LYS A 79 15.41 -28.07 -11.93
CA LYS A 79 15.37 -28.20 -13.40
C LYS A 79 16.73 -28.02 -14.06
N LYS A 80 17.77 -27.69 -13.28
CA LYS A 80 19.15 -27.43 -13.73
C LYS A 80 19.25 -26.26 -14.70
N TYR A 81 18.51 -25.19 -14.44
CA TYR A 81 18.71 -23.93 -15.15
C TYR A 81 19.90 -23.18 -14.56
N ASP A 82 20.84 -22.79 -15.41
CA ASP A 82 21.97 -21.95 -15.04
C ASP A 82 21.57 -20.48 -14.88
N LEU A 83 20.50 -20.05 -15.56
CA LEU A 83 19.99 -18.69 -15.54
C LEU A 83 18.46 -18.66 -15.72
N ILE A 84 17.78 -17.81 -14.95
CA ILE A 84 16.36 -17.46 -15.12
C ILE A 84 16.29 -15.95 -15.28
N LEU A 85 15.62 -15.48 -16.33
CA LEU A 85 15.53 -14.07 -16.67
C LEU A 85 14.13 -13.54 -16.36
N GLY A 86 14.05 -12.40 -15.67
CA GLY A 86 12.78 -11.74 -15.38
C GLY A 86 12.23 -11.02 -16.61
N ALA A 87 11.02 -11.39 -17.04
CA ALA A 87 10.25 -10.68 -18.06
C ALA A 87 9.32 -9.67 -17.36
N THR A 88 9.80 -8.45 -17.12
CA THR A 88 8.95 -7.33 -16.67
C THR A 88 8.83 -6.30 -17.80
N ASP A 89 7.93 -5.33 -17.71
CA ASP A 89 7.85 -4.21 -18.67
C ASP A 89 9.13 -3.34 -18.70
N ALA A 90 9.97 -3.44 -17.66
CA ALA A 90 11.33 -2.89 -17.61
C ALA A 90 12.43 -3.95 -17.91
N GLY A 91 12.01 -5.12 -18.40
CA GLY A 91 12.84 -6.31 -18.56
C GLY A 91 13.80 -6.23 -19.74
N SER A 92 14.88 -7.02 -19.66
CA SER A 92 15.98 -7.03 -20.61
C SER A 92 15.70 -7.81 -21.91
N ILE A 93 14.52 -8.42 -22.04
CA ILE A 93 14.15 -9.27 -23.17
C ILE A 93 13.08 -8.58 -24.01
N LEU A 94 13.46 -8.19 -25.24
CA LEU A 94 12.54 -7.59 -26.22
C LEU A 94 11.63 -8.64 -26.90
N HIS A 95 12.10 -9.87 -27.01
CA HIS A 95 11.36 -11.01 -27.55
C HIS A 95 11.97 -12.32 -27.03
N GLY A 96 11.12 -13.24 -26.56
CA GLY A 96 11.52 -14.59 -26.13
C GLY A 96 10.52 -15.62 -26.66
N ASP A 97 11.03 -16.79 -27.03
CA ASP A 97 10.17 -17.93 -27.40
C ASP A 97 9.43 -18.42 -26.15
N GLY A 98 8.10 -18.51 -26.23
CA GLY A 98 7.23 -18.90 -25.12
C GLY A 98 7.50 -20.32 -24.60
N SER A 99 8.18 -21.18 -25.36
CA SER A 99 8.63 -22.50 -24.88
C SER A 99 9.70 -22.41 -23.78
N HIS A 100 10.34 -21.26 -23.59
CA HIS A 100 11.27 -20.99 -22.50
C HIS A 100 10.63 -20.21 -21.34
N ASP A 101 9.34 -19.86 -21.45
CA ASP A 101 8.61 -19.17 -20.39
C ASP A 101 8.14 -20.19 -19.34
N ILE A 102 8.68 -20.07 -18.14
CA ILE A 102 8.40 -20.94 -17.00
C ILE A 102 7.35 -20.36 -16.05
N THR A 103 6.70 -19.25 -16.40
CA THR A 103 5.82 -18.49 -15.50
C THR A 103 4.69 -19.36 -14.94
N ASP A 104 3.99 -20.11 -15.80
CA ASP A 104 2.86 -20.95 -15.37
C ASP A 104 3.27 -22.06 -14.40
N GLU A 105 4.46 -22.63 -14.60
CA GLU A 105 5.00 -23.70 -13.76
C GLU A 105 5.42 -23.16 -12.39
N ILE A 106 5.98 -21.96 -12.35
CA ILE A 106 6.28 -21.25 -11.10
C ILE A 106 4.99 -20.88 -10.36
N LEU A 107 3.96 -20.43 -11.07
CA LEU A 107 2.64 -20.14 -10.48
C LEU A 107 2.02 -21.39 -9.87
N GLU A 108 2.11 -22.55 -10.54
CA GLU A 108 1.63 -23.82 -10.00
C GLU A 108 2.36 -24.19 -8.69
N VAL A 109 3.69 -24.07 -8.66
CA VAL A 109 4.49 -24.37 -7.45
C VAL A 109 4.15 -23.41 -6.32
N LEU A 110 4.02 -22.11 -6.60
CA LEU A 110 3.64 -21.09 -5.62
C LEU A 110 2.27 -21.38 -5.04
N ASN A 111 1.25 -21.56 -5.87
CA ASN A 111 -0.12 -21.81 -5.40
C ASN A 111 -0.22 -23.08 -4.54
N ASN A 112 0.49 -24.15 -4.92
CA ASN A 112 0.55 -25.37 -4.13
C ASN A 112 1.29 -25.22 -2.78
N SER A 113 2.16 -24.22 -2.64
CA SER A 113 2.83 -23.90 -1.36
C SER A 113 1.94 -23.16 -0.37
N TYR A 114 0.91 -22.45 -0.87
CA TYR A 114 -0.07 -21.70 -0.05
C TYR A 114 -1.36 -22.47 0.24
N LEU A 115 -1.64 -23.56 -0.48
CA LEU A 115 -2.81 -24.42 -0.28
C LEU A 115 -2.57 -25.53 0.78
N LYS A 116 -1.43 -25.53 1.47
CA LYS A 116 -1.10 -26.40 2.60
C LYS A 116 -1.25 -25.66 3.92
#